data_AF-A0A921SZS8-F1
#
_entry.id   AF-A0A921SZS8-F1
#
_cell.length_a   1.000
_cell.length_b   1.000
_cell.length_c   1.000
_cell.angle_alpha   90.00
_cell.angle_beta   90.00
_cell.angle_gamma   90.00
#
_symmetry.space_group_name_H-M   'P 1'
#
loop_
_entity.id
_entity.type
_entity.pdbx_description
1 polymer ?
#
loop_
_entity_poly.entity_id
_entity_poly.type
_entity_poly.pdbx_seq_one_letter_code
_entity_poly.pdbx_strand_id
1 'polypeptide(L)'
;MKSKVALATLAMIPMAANNAYASNIGTVTASSLNVRSGPSTSYKIVTTVKKNDKVNILQSSNGWYKIETASGKQGWASSSYISISNNDTNNNTNTSENIAIVNTDGLKFRTGAGTSYSIIKVLNKGEKVEVISESAGWSKVRYDSRLGYVASQYIDKTNTNYIIKEVNTDGLNVRTGPSTSYSSIGKLNKGTKVQVISESAGWSKINYNNKIAYVSSGYLKTVSTNTSDTKPEDSTEQYKEIKVVNTNGLNVRKGPSTSYSSIGKLNKGSNVEVISESAGWSKINYNNTTAYVATMYLDKITSSEQVPPVVGGDSVENVNGAIINYKALNYTLKDHVDVQYKKALEGGNVISSSISRSSEESTTYVMAQSRAFSPASKSDLEYYLNPGNFTSSNSGMMQFLRLDTYKGGVSESELNSYLNSLPKVNGKNTVFYNQGKTFIDAAKKYDIDLIYLVSHAMWETGYGKSVLAQGQTITSYKGNTLPQPVTVYNFFGIGAIDKSANVSGAEASYSNGWTSIEKTIDGSAKWIRDNYIKSSKYNQNTIYKMKFNYDYSWHQYATDVNWANGISGVMYKLISMYDTASNLKFEIPNYK
;
A
#
# COMPACT_ATOMS: atom_id res chain seq x y z
N MET A 1 -55.77 -29.41 3.57
CA MET A 1 -55.81 -28.76 4.89
C MET A 1 -54.44 -28.87 5.55
N LYS A 2 -53.89 -27.72 5.99
CA LYS A 2 -53.06 -27.48 7.20
C LYS A 2 -51.87 -28.44 7.48
N SER A 3 -50.62 -28.05 7.22
CA SER A 3 -49.68 -27.31 8.10
C SER A 3 -49.25 -28.02 9.40
N LYS A 4 -47.93 -28.08 9.63
CA LYS A 4 -47.18 -27.90 10.91
C LYS A 4 -45.71 -28.30 10.63
N VAL A 5 -44.81 -27.39 10.25
CA VAL A 5 -43.99 -26.50 11.10
C VAL A 5 -43.78 -27.02 12.52
N ALA A 6 -42.58 -27.53 12.80
CA ALA A 6 -42.04 -27.67 14.15
C ALA A 6 -41.04 -26.52 14.38
N LEU A 7 -41.44 -25.60 15.26
CA LEU A 7 -40.60 -24.58 15.87
C LEU A 7 -39.62 -25.27 16.82
N ALA A 8 -38.32 -25.11 16.61
CA ALA A 8 -37.33 -25.26 17.66
C ALA A 8 -37.08 -23.87 18.26
N THR A 9 -37.63 -23.62 19.44
CA THR A 9 -37.46 -22.43 20.25
C THR A 9 -36.03 -22.38 20.78
N LEU A 10 -35.22 -21.46 20.26
CA LEU A 10 -33.93 -21.10 20.82
C LEU A 10 -34.16 -20.18 22.02
N ALA A 11 -33.86 -20.68 23.22
CA ALA A 11 -33.85 -19.87 24.43
C ALA A 11 -32.80 -18.75 24.30
N MET A 12 -33.24 -17.50 24.32
CA MET A 12 -32.37 -16.34 24.54
C MET A 12 -31.87 -16.39 25.99
N ILE A 13 -30.58 -16.68 26.17
CA ILE A 13 -29.86 -16.23 27.37
C ILE A 13 -29.47 -14.77 27.10
N PRO A 14 -29.92 -13.79 27.90
CA PRO A 14 -29.38 -12.44 27.82
C PRO A 14 -27.98 -12.47 28.42
N MET A 15 -26.96 -12.68 27.57
CA MET A 15 -25.59 -12.39 27.96
C MET A 15 -25.38 -10.90 27.73
N ALA A 16 -25.42 -10.13 28.82
CA ALA A 16 -25.02 -8.73 28.82
C ALA A 16 -23.55 -8.65 28.38
N ALA A 17 -23.31 -8.31 27.12
CA ALA A 17 -21.99 -7.98 26.63
C ALA A 17 -21.66 -6.55 27.07
N ASN A 18 -20.98 -6.43 28.21
CA ASN A 18 -20.20 -5.24 28.50
C ASN A 18 -18.97 -5.24 27.56
N ASN A 19 -19.17 -4.79 26.34
CA ASN A 19 -18.05 -4.39 25.49
C ASN A 19 -17.74 -2.93 25.82
N ALA A 20 -16.69 -2.72 26.61
CA ALA A 20 -15.98 -1.45 26.62
C ALA A 20 -15.30 -1.29 25.26
N TYR A 21 -16.05 -0.75 24.29
CA TYR A 21 -15.46 -0.21 23.07
C TYR A 21 -14.69 1.05 23.45
N ALA A 22 -13.47 1.23 22.94
CA ALA A 22 -12.79 2.52 23.01
C ALA A 22 -13.70 3.58 22.34
N SER A 23 -14.42 4.34 23.15
CA SER A 23 -15.40 5.32 22.71
C SER A 23 -14.67 6.61 22.34
N ASN A 24 -14.70 6.98 21.07
CA ASN A 24 -14.37 8.35 20.66
C ASN A 24 -15.54 9.25 21.06
N ILE A 25 -15.47 9.80 22.28
CA ILE A 25 -16.50 10.70 22.80
C ILE A 25 -16.35 12.08 22.12
N GLY A 26 -17.38 12.49 21.40
CA GLY A 26 -17.52 13.82 20.84
C GLY A 26 -18.33 14.76 21.73
N THR A 27 -18.02 16.06 21.68
CA THR A 27 -18.72 17.15 22.39
C THR A 27 -19.39 18.06 21.37
N VAL A 28 -20.70 18.24 21.46
CA VAL A 28 -21.45 19.07 20.52
C VAL A 28 -21.11 20.55 20.74
N THR A 29 -20.75 21.27 19.68
CA THR A 29 -20.34 22.69 19.76
C THR A 29 -21.45 23.67 19.36
N ALA A 30 -22.47 23.21 18.63
CA ALA A 30 -23.63 24.01 18.21
C ALA A 30 -24.73 24.05 19.28
N SER A 31 -25.45 25.18 19.40
CA SER A 31 -26.57 25.35 20.34
C SER A 31 -27.66 24.28 20.19
N SER A 32 -27.94 23.86 18.96
CA SER A 32 -28.78 22.73 18.61
C SER A 32 -28.24 22.11 17.32
N LEU A 33 -28.07 20.79 17.32
CA LEU A 33 -27.55 20.02 16.20
C LEU A 33 -28.55 18.91 15.83
N ASN A 34 -28.94 18.90 14.57
CA ASN A 34 -29.83 17.89 14.02
C ASN A 34 -29.10 16.57 13.82
N VAL A 35 -29.67 15.50 14.38
CA VAL A 35 -29.25 14.12 14.16
C VAL A 35 -30.23 13.50 13.17
N ARG A 36 -29.73 12.97 12.06
CA ARG A 36 -30.53 12.54 10.89
C ARG A 36 -30.43 11.04 10.64
N SER A 37 -31.36 10.49 9.87
CA SER A 37 -31.35 9.06 9.52
C SER A 37 -30.24 8.65 8.54
N GLY A 38 -29.53 9.62 7.93
CA GLY A 38 -28.42 9.39 7.00
C GLY A 38 -27.47 10.60 6.88
N PRO A 39 -26.27 10.44 6.32
CA PRO A 39 -25.18 11.45 6.31
C PRO A 39 -25.38 12.54 5.24
N SER A 40 -26.50 13.26 5.31
CA SER A 40 -26.80 14.43 4.46
C SER A 40 -27.96 15.22 5.06
N THR A 41 -28.06 16.51 4.69
CA THR A 41 -29.18 17.39 5.07
C THR A 41 -30.53 16.97 4.46
N SER A 42 -30.53 16.11 3.43
CA SER A 42 -31.75 15.58 2.80
C SER A 42 -32.44 14.46 3.60
N TYR A 43 -31.75 13.84 4.57
CA TYR A 43 -32.34 12.79 5.40
C TYR A 43 -33.19 13.35 6.54
N LYS A 44 -34.22 12.60 6.94
CA LYS A 44 -35.14 12.97 8.02
C LYS A 44 -34.39 13.15 9.34
N ILE A 45 -34.79 14.14 10.12
CA ILE A 45 -34.28 14.36 11.48
C ILE A 45 -34.89 13.31 12.39
N VAL A 46 -34.04 12.57 13.11
CA VAL A 46 -34.45 11.51 14.05
C VAL A 46 -34.39 11.97 15.51
N THR A 47 -33.52 12.92 15.84
CA THR A 47 -33.47 13.62 17.12
C THR A 47 -32.62 14.89 17.00
N THR A 48 -32.52 15.67 18.07
CA THR A 48 -31.55 16.77 18.21
C THR A 48 -30.67 16.57 19.43
N VAL A 49 -29.47 17.16 19.40
CA VAL A 49 -28.53 17.24 20.52
C VAL A 49 -28.11 18.70 20.72
N LYS A 50 -27.78 19.10 21.94
CA LYS A 50 -27.51 20.49 22.34
C LYS A 50 -26.02 20.72 22.59
N LYS A 51 -25.62 21.99 22.64
CA LYS A 51 -24.24 22.38 22.96
C LYS A 51 -23.79 21.75 24.26
N ASN A 52 -22.56 21.23 24.26
CA ASN A 52 -21.88 20.49 25.32
C ASN A 52 -22.41 19.06 25.57
N ASP A 53 -23.45 18.59 24.86
CA ASP A 53 -23.85 17.19 24.92
C ASP A 53 -22.67 16.31 24.50
N LYS A 54 -22.47 15.23 25.26
CA LYS A 54 -21.50 14.17 24.93
C LYS A 54 -22.20 13.10 24.10
N VAL A 55 -21.56 12.70 23.01
CA VAL A 55 -22.08 11.69 22.08
C VAL A 55 -20.99 10.69 21.73
N ASN A 56 -21.33 9.42 21.68
CA ASN A 56 -20.38 8.40 21.23
C ASN A 56 -20.31 8.44 19.70
N ILE A 57 -19.12 8.56 19.13
CA ILE A 57 -18.95 8.51 17.67
C ILE A 57 -18.74 7.05 17.28
N LEU A 58 -19.71 6.51 16.52
CA LEU A 58 -19.72 5.12 16.08
C LEU A 58 -19.07 4.96 14.69
N GLN A 59 -19.29 5.94 13.79
CA GLN A 59 -18.81 5.91 12.40
C GLN A 59 -18.64 7.35 11.85
N SER A 60 -17.86 7.52 10.78
CA SER A 60 -17.72 8.78 10.04
C SER A 60 -17.96 8.59 8.53
N SER A 61 -18.64 9.52 7.87
CA SER A 61 -18.90 9.49 6.42
C SER A 61 -19.18 10.90 5.89
N ASN A 62 -18.48 11.34 4.84
CA ASN A 62 -18.80 12.54 4.06
C ASN A 62 -19.07 13.83 4.87
N GLY A 63 -18.32 14.09 5.94
CA GLY A 63 -18.53 15.27 6.82
C GLY A 63 -19.64 15.10 7.86
N TRP A 64 -20.03 13.86 8.14
CA TRP A 64 -20.98 13.47 9.17
C TRP A 64 -20.39 12.40 10.09
N TYR A 65 -20.75 12.46 11.37
CA TYR A 65 -20.53 11.39 12.33
C TYR A 65 -21.85 10.65 12.57
N LYS A 66 -21.82 9.32 12.51
CA LYS A 66 -22.87 8.50 13.11
C LYS A 66 -22.61 8.49 14.60
N ILE A 67 -23.52 9.05 15.35
CA ILE A 67 -23.41 9.22 16.78
C ILE A 67 -24.48 8.42 17.51
N GLU A 68 -24.19 8.10 18.77
CA GLU A 68 -25.15 7.61 19.74
C GLU A 68 -25.25 8.62 20.88
N THR A 69 -26.48 9.07 21.16
CA THR A 69 -26.77 9.98 22.27
C THR A 69 -26.78 9.23 23.60
N ALA A 70 -26.69 9.95 24.72
CA ALA A 70 -26.82 9.37 26.06
C ALA A 70 -28.13 8.58 26.28
N SER A 71 -29.19 8.88 25.50
CA SER A 71 -30.46 8.15 25.52
C SER A 71 -30.46 6.85 24.70
N GLY A 72 -29.34 6.48 24.08
CA GLY A 72 -29.20 5.32 23.20
C GLY A 72 -29.72 5.53 21.77
N LYS A 73 -30.26 6.70 21.44
CA LYS A 73 -30.70 7.00 20.06
C LYS A 73 -29.50 7.23 19.15
N GLN A 74 -29.51 6.57 17.99
CA GLN A 74 -28.47 6.67 16.97
C GLN A 74 -28.91 7.47 15.75
N GLY A 75 -27.97 8.17 15.13
CA GLY A 75 -28.16 8.82 13.83
C GLY A 75 -26.96 9.65 13.42
N TRP A 76 -27.07 10.39 12.32
CA TRP A 76 -25.96 11.11 11.69
C TRP A 76 -26.02 12.61 12.00
N ALA A 77 -24.96 13.15 12.59
CA ALA A 77 -24.81 14.56 12.89
C ALA A 77 -23.60 15.14 12.14
N SER A 78 -23.67 16.40 11.73
CA SER A 78 -22.57 17.00 10.95
C SER A 78 -21.31 17.12 11.80
N SER A 79 -20.18 16.65 11.26
CA SER A 79 -18.92 16.57 12.00
C SER A 79 -18.34 17.95 12.32
N SER A 80 -18.72 19.01 11.60
CA SER A 80 -18.29 20.39 11.86
C SER A 80 -18.79 20.94 13.20
N TYR A 81 -19.74 20.26 13.85
CA TYR A 81 -20.34 20.69 15.12
C TYR A 81 -20.07 19.73 16.28
N ILE A 82 -19.07 18.85 16.15
CA ILE A 82 -18.69 17.88 17.19
C ILE A 82 -17.17 17.93 17.39
N SER A 83 -16.75 18.32 18.59
CA SER A 83 -15.34 18.41 19.01
C SER A 83 -14.95 17.16 19.80
N ILE A 84 -13.89 16.48 19.38
CA ILE A 84 -13.39 15.26 20.03
C ILE A 84 -12.27 15.64 21.00
N SER A 85 -12.36 15.17 22.24
CA SER A 85 -11.31 15.37 23.24
C SER A 85 -10.45 14.12 23.32
N ASN A 86 -9.24 14.15 22.76
CA ASN A 86 -8.26 13.08 22.96
C ASN A 86 -7.63 13.24 24.35
N ASN A 87 -7.91 12.30 25.25
CA ASN A 87 -7.06 12.10 26.43
C ASN A 87 -5.99 11.06 26.05
N ASP A 88 -4.93 11.52 25.39
CA ASP A 88 -3.68 10.76 25.25
C ASP A 88 -2.64 11.40 26.16
N THR A 89 -2.39 10.77 27.31
CA THR A 89 -1.14 10.94 28.03
C THR A 89 -0.13 9.94 27.49
N ASN A 90 0.97 10.51 27.00
CA ASN A 90 2.32 9.95 26.79
C ASN A 90 2.76 9.54 25.37
N ASN A 91 3.87 10.20 25.01
CA ASN A 91 4.94 9.82 24.08
C ASN A 91 4.82 10.23 22.60
N ASN A 92 5.18 11.50 22.38
CA ASN A 92 6.27 11.94 21.49
C ASN A 92 6.51 11.08 20.23
N THR A 93 5.87 11.43 19.12
CA THR A 93 6.31 11.03 17.78
C THR A 93 6.25 12.21 16.81
N ASN A 94 7.34 12.36 16.04
CA ASN A 94 7.58 13.43 15.07
C ASN A 94 6.55 13.41 13.92
N THR A 95 5.67 14.41 13.87
CA THR A 95 4.71 14.62 12.77
C THR A 95 5.08 15.83 11.89
N SER A 96 6.27 15.82 11.27
CA SER A 96 6.77 17.00 10.53
C SER A 96 7.15 16.78 9.05
N GLU A 97 6.96 15.58 8.48
CA GLU A 97 7.67 15.23 7.23
C GLU A 97 6.94 15.49 5.89
N ASN A 98 5.65 15.86 5.84
CA ASN A 98 4.91 15.95 4.56
C ASN A 98 4.15 17.27 4.31
N ILE A 99 4.51 18.39 4.97
CA ILE A 99 3.83 19.69 4.74
C ILE A 99 4.48 20.45 3.56
N ALA A 100 3.65 21.07 2.72
CA ALA A 100 4.04 22.03 1.70
C ALA A 100 3.28 23.35 1.89
N ILE A 101 3.91 24.46 1.52
CA ILE A 101 3.35 25.81 1.62
C ILE A 101 2.96 26.27 0.23
N VAL A 102 1.72 26.73 0.06
CA VAL A 102 1.26 27.32 -1.18
C VAL A 102 2.07 28.59 -1.48
N ASN A 103 2.69 28.66 -2.66
CA ASN A 103 3.62 29.74 -3.02
C ASN A 103 2.99 30.85 -3.89
N THR A 104 1.72 30.67 -4.29
CA THR A 104 0.92 31.61 -5.11
C THR A 104 -0.45 31.86 -4.51
N ASP A 105 -1.03 33.03 -4.77
CA ASP A 105 -2.45 33.26 -4.52
C ASP A 105 -3.32 32.62 -5.61
N GLY A 106 -4.55 32.24 -5.26
CA GLY A 106 -5.52 31.76 -6.24
C GLY A 106 -5.38 30.31 -6.71
N LEU A 107 -4.55 29.49 -6.05
CA LEU A 107 -4.30 28.09 -6.40
C LEU A 107 -5.59 27.26 -6.33
N LYS A 108 -5.94 26.56 -7.42
CA LYS A 108 -7.17 25.75 -7.47
C LYS A 108 -6.93 24.37 -6.88
N PHE A 109 -7.56 24.10 -5.75
CA PHE A 109 -7.67 22.78 -5.14
C PHE A 109 -8.83 22.04 -5.79
N ARG A 110 -8.56 20.97 -6.54
CA ARG A 110 -9.51 20.30 -7.45
C ARG A 110 -9.81 18.85 -7.06
N THR A 111 -10.89 18.30 -7.61
CA THR A 111 -11.26 16.89 -7.39
C THR A 111 -10.37 15.89 -8.14
N GLY A 112 -9.55 16.33 -9.09
CA GLY A 112 -8.64 15.47 -9.86
C GLY A 112 -7.44 16.21 -10.46
N ALA A 113 -6.45 15.45 -10.92
CA ALA A 113 -5.21 15.94 -11.50
C ALA A 113 -5.41 16.46 -12.95
N GLY A 114 -5.82 17.72 -13.07
CA GLY A 114 -6.05 18.37 -14.36
C GLY A 114 -6.89 19.64 -14.24
N THR A 115 -6.80 20.53 -15.23
CA THR A 115 -7.57 21.80 -15.24
C THR A 115 -9.06 21.60 -15.54
N SER A 116 -9.45 20.45 -16.09
CA SER A 116 -10.83 20.07 -16.40
C SER A 116 -11.64 19.59 -15.18
N TYR A 117 -11.00 19.29 -14.05
CA TYR A 117 -11.68 18.81 -12.84
C TYR A 117 -12.26 19.95 -12.00
N SER A 118 -13.41 19.68 -11.35
CA SER A 118 -14.13 20.63 -10.51
C SER A 118 -13.28 21.19 -9.37
N ILE A 119 -13.46 22.48 -9.06
CA ILE A 119 -12.74 23.18 -8.00
C ILE A 119 -13.44 22.93 -6.66
N ILE A 120 -12.71 22.41 -5.68
CA ILE A 120 -13.14 22.23 -4.29
C ILE A 120 -13.00 23.55 -3.53
N LYS A 121 -11.84 24.20 -3.64
CA LYS A 121 -11.51 25.46 -2.96
C LYS A 121 -10.41 26.21 -3.72
N VAL A 122 -10.28 27.50 -3.44
CA VAL A 122 -9.13 28.32 -3.83
C VAL A 122 -8.22 28.48 -2.62
N LEU A 123 -6.96 28.09 -2.77
CA LEU A 123 -5.92 28.25 -1.77
C LEU A 123 -5.05 29.47 -2.09
N ASN A 124 -4.59 30.16 -1.07
CA ASN A 124 -3.79 31.38 -1.16
C ASN A 124 -2.37 31.16 -0.64
N LYS A 125 -1.48 32.09 -0.97
CA LYS A 125 -0.08 32.02 -0.61
C LYS A 125 0.08 31.94 0.92
N GLY A 126 0.96 31.04 1.37
CA GLY A 126 1.24 30.80 2.78
C GLY A 126 0.36 29.75 3.43
N GLU A 127 -0.72 29.31 2.78
CA GLU A 127 -1.52 28.19 3.28
C GLU A 127 -0.75 26.87 3.22
N LYS A 128 -0.95 26.03 4.23
CA LYS A 128 -0.25 24.75 4.37
C LYS A 128 -1.13 23.62 3.85
N VAL A 129 -0.55 22.77 3.02
CA VAL A 129 -1.17 21.54 2.54
C VAL A 129 -0.25 20.38 2.87
N GLU A 130 -0.81 19.22 3.15
CA GLU A 130 0.00 18.02 3.30
C GLU A 130 0.05 17.26 1.99
N VAL A 131 1.25 16.97 1.50
CA VAL A 131 1.46 16.29 0.23
C VAL A 131 1.38 14.79 0.45
N ILE A 132 0.46 14.14 -0.27
CA ILE A 132 0.17 12.71 -0.14
C ILE A 132 0.83 11.91 -1.28
N SER A 133 0.78 12.44 -2.51
CA SER A 133 1.43 11.83 -3.67
C SER A 133 1.57 12.83 -4.82
N GLU A 134 2.43 12.50 -5.80
CA GLU A 134 2.68 13.35 -6.97
C GLU A 134 2.75 12.53 -8.25
N SER A 135 2.18 13.08 -9.32
CA SER A 135 2.31 12.53 -10.67
C SER A 135 1.99 13.58 -11.71
N ALA A 136 2.74 13.57 -12.82
CA ALA A 136 2.47 14.36 -14.02
C ALA A 136 2.21 15.87 -13.76
N GLY A 137 2.98 16.49 -12.85
CA GLY A 137 2.87 17.92 -12.53
C GLY A 137 1.75 18.31 -11.55
N TRP A 138 1.06 17.32 -10.97
CA TRP A 138 0.03 17.50 -9.95
C TRP A 138 0.40 16.81 -8.64
N SER A 139 0.07 17.47 -7.53
CA SER A 139 0.19 16.94 -6.17
C SER A 139 -1.19 16.62 -5.63
N LYS A 140 -1.41 15.39 -5.16
CA LYS A 140 -2.53 15.04 -4.29
C LYS A 140 -2.20 15.57 -2.89
N VAL A 141 -3.07 16.41 -2.35
CA VAL A 141 -2.84 17.07 -1.07
C VAL A 141 -4.04 16.97 -0.14
N ARG A 142 -3.77 17.01 1.17
CA ARG A 142 -4.77 17.13 2.23
C ARG A 142 -4.77 18.56 2.77
N TYR A 143 -5.95 19.18 2.79
CA TYR A 143 -6.17 20.53 3.32
C TYR A 143 -7.53 20.56 4.05
N ASP A 144 -7.56 21.02 5.30
CA ASP A 144 -8.75 20.97 6.18
C ASP A 144 -9.47 19.61 6.16
N SER A 145 -8.70 18.51 6.29
CA SER A 145 -9.20 17.13 6.25
C SER A 145 -9.90 16.69 4.95
N ARG A 146 -9.78 17.46 3.86
CA ARG A 146 -10.25 17.10 2.52
C ARG A 146 -9.07 16.75 1.61
N LEU A 147 -9.24 15.72 0.78
CA LEU A 147 -8.29 15.36 -0.27
C LEU A 147 -8.67 16.00 -1.60
N GLY A 148 -7.65 16.40 -2.36
CA GLY A 148 -7.81 16.94 -3.70
C GLY A 148 -6.45 17.17 -4.34
N TYR A 149 -6.44 17.87 -5.47
CA TYR A 149 -5.25 18.03 -6.31
C TYR A 149 -4.94 19.50 -6.52
N VAL A 150 -3.65 19.84 -6.43
CA VAL A 150 -3.10 21.15 -6.81
C VAL A 150 -1.97 20.95 -7.81
N ALA A 151 -1.69 21.93 -8.65
CA ALA A 151 -0.52 21.86 -9.53
C ALA A 151 0.76 21.98 -8.68
N SER A 152 1.69 21.01 -8.83
CA SER A 152 2.85 20.85 -7.94
C SER A 152 3.78 22.06 -7.94
N GLN A 153 3.84 22.81 -9.05
CA GLN A 153 4.67 24.01 -9.18
C GLN A 153 4.27 25.14 -8.21
N TYR A 154 3.05 25.08 -7.66
CA TYR A 154 2.50 26.13 -6.80
C TYR A 154 2.55 25.81 -5.30
N ILE A 155 3.28 24.76 -4.92
CA ILE A 155 3.53 24.39 -3.54
C ILE A 155 5.03 24.18 -3.30
N ASP A 156 5.54 24.79 -2.24
CA ASP A 156 6.92 24.66 -1.78
C ASP A 156 6.95 23.64 -0.63
N LYS A 157 7.51 22.46 -0.88
CA LYS A 157 7.63 21.39 0.13
C LYS A 157 8.61 21.81 1.22
N THR A 158 8.28 21.61 2.50
CA THR A 158 9.12 22.06 3.62
C THR A 158 10.31 21.14 3.94
N ASN A 159 10.70 20.24 3.03
CA ASN A 159 11.97 19.52 3.16
C ASN A 159 13.12 20.51 2.96
N THR A 160 13.77 20.93 4.03
CA THR A 160 15.02 21.69 3.91
C THR A 160 16.12 21.03 4.73
N ASN A 161 16.82 20.08 4.11
CA ASN A 161 18.25 19.95 4.37
C ASN A 161 18.89 21.25 3.91
N TYR A 162 19.23 22.13 4.84
CA TYR A 162 20.02 23.33 4.58
C TYR A 162 21.45 23.13 5.08
N ILE A 163 22.41 23.78 4.44
CA ILE A 163 23.78 23.88 4.93
C ILE A 163 23.98 25.26 5.56
N ILE A 164 24.60 25.33 6.74
CA ILE A 164 24.92 26.62 7.37
C ILE A 164 26.23 27.12 6.77
N LYS A 165 26.18 28.28 6.12
CA LYS A 165 27.37 29.01 5.66
C LYS A 165 27.47 30.35 6.37
N GLU A 166 28.68 30.85 6.50
CA GLU A 166 28.96 32.15 7.11
C GLU A 166 29.28 33.17 6.02
N VAL A 167 28.73 34.37 6.15
CA VAL A 167 29.01 35.50 5.26
C VAL A 167 30.44 35.99 5.48
N ASN A 168 31.21 36.15 4.40
CA ASN A 168 32.63 36.54 4.48
C ASN A 168 32.89 38.04 4.22
N THR A 169 31.85 38.84 3.94
CA THR A 169 31.91 40.29 3.62
C THR A 169 30.84 41.09 4.37
N ASP A 170 31.08 42.39 4.59
CA ASP A 170 30.06 43.28 5.16
C ASP A 170 29.11 43.82 4.08
N GLY A 171 27.84 44.02 4.44
CA GLY A 171 26.84 44.61 3.57
C GLY A 171 26.39 43.75 2.37
N LEU A 172 26.46 42.41 2.48
CA LEU A 172 25.99 41.47 1.45
C LEU A 172 24.49 41.65 1.21
N ASN A 173 24.11 42.05 -0.01
CA ASN A 173 22.69 42.27 -0.37
C ASN A 173 21.90 40.96 -0.40
N VAL A 174 20.78 40.94 0.30
CA VAL A 174 19.75 39.88 0.26
C VAL A 174 18.69 40.32 -0.74
N ARG A 175 18.41 39.51 -1.76
CA ARG A 175 17.56 39.87 -2.90
C ARG A 175 16.36 38.94 -3.05
N THR A 176 15.32 39.42 -3.72
CA THR A 176 14.12 38.63 -4.03
C THR A 176 14.33 37.58 -5.12
N GLY A 177 15.43 37.63 -5.87
CA GLY A 177 15.78 36.65 -6.92
C GLY A 177 17.30 36.56 -7.19
N PRO A 178 17.76 35.53 -7.92
CA PRO A 178 19.17 35.20 -8.11
C PRO A 178 19.85 36.01 -9.22
N SER A 179 19.82 37.35 -9.09
CA SER A 179 20.60 38.26 -9.95
C SER A 179 20.75 39.63 -9.27
N THR A 180 21.64 40.48 -9.79
CA THR A 180 21.80 41.86 -9.33
C THR A 180 20.66 42.79 -9.75
N SER A 181 19.79 42.38 -10.68
CA SER A 181 18.63 43.16 -11.13
C SER A 181 17.40 43.01 -10.22
N TYR A 182 17.35 42.00 -9.34
CA TYR A 182 16.28 41.85 -8.36
C TYR A 182 16.43 42.83 -7.19
N SER A 183 15.30 43.31 -6.66
CA SER A 183 15.23 44.24 -5.53
C SER A 183 15.95 43.70 -4.29
N SER A 184 16.77 44.55 -3.66
CA SER A 184 17.38 44.25 -2.35
C SER A 184 16.35 44.43 -1.24
N ILE A 185 16.22 43.42 -0.37
CA ILE A 185 15.27 43.36 0.75
C ILE A 185 15.96 43.33 2.12
N GLY A 186 17.30 43.40 2.13
CA GLY A 186 18.10 43.40 3.35
C GLY A 186 19.59 43.34 3.05
N LYS A 187 20.40 43.45 4.10
CA LYS A 187 21.86 43.25 4.05
C LYS A 187 22.30 42.32 5.17
N LEU A 188 23.35 41.55 4.91
CA LEU A 188 24.01 40.68 5.88
C LEU A 188 25.45 41.14 6.07
N ASN A 189 25.94 41.09 7.31
CA ASN A 189 27.30 41.49 7.65
C ASN A 189 28.21 40.27 7.75
N LYS A 190 29.53 40.49 7.71
CA LYS A 190 30.53 39.45 7.85
C LYS A 190 30.33 38.71 9.17
N GLY A 191 30.47 37.38 9.15
CA GLY A 191 30.20 36.53 10.30
C GLY A 191 28.74 36.09 10.44
N THR A 192 27.80 36.67 9.68
CA THR A 192 26.39 36.26 9.73
C THR A 192 26.24 34.84 9.19
N LYS A 193 25.66 33.94 9.98
CA LYS A 193 25.36 32.58 9.54
C LYS A 193 24.02 32.54 8.81
N VAL A 194 23.99 31.89 7.65
CA VAL A 194 22.79 31.74 6.81
C VAL A 194 22.52 30.28 6.50
N GLN A 195 21.24 29.91 6.55
CA GLN A 195 20.76 28.61 6.11
C GLN A 195 20.64 28.63 4.59
N VAL A 196 21.56 27.96 3.90
CA VAL A 196 21.57 27.83 2.44
C VAL A 196 20.79 26.58 2.05
N ILE A 197 19.70 26.79 1.33
CA ILE A 197 18.76 25.76 0.88
C ILE A 197 19.25 25.11 -0.42
N SER A 198 19.84 25.90 -1.32
CA SER A 198 20.38 25.42 -2.60
C SER A 198 21.33 26.46 -3.20
N GLU A 199 22.25 26.04 -4.07
CA GLU A 199 23.15 26.94 -4.81
C GLU A 199 23.04 26.67 -6.31
N SER A 200 22.95 27.72 -7.11
CA SER A 200 22.91 27.62 -8.57
C SER A 200 23.37 28.91 -9.22
N ALA A 201 24.13 28.81 -10.31
CA ALA A 201 24.58 29.94 -11.13
C ALA A 201 25.21 31.11 -10.33
N GLY A 202 25.97 30.81 -9.27
CA GLY A 202 26.64 31.82 -8.43
C GLY A 202 25.75 32.48 -7.36
N TRP A 203 24.52 31.97 -7.15
CA TRP A 203 23.58 32.45 -6.13
C TRP A 203 23.15 31.34 -5.17
N SER A 204 23.11 31.68 -3.89
CA SER A 204 22.64 30.81 -2.81
C SER A 204 21.23 31.24 -2.42
N LYS A 205 20.28 30.30 -2.53
CA LYS A 205 18.92 30.45 -2.00
C LYS A 205 19.00 30.26 -0.48
N ILE A 206 18.53 31.24 0.28
CA ILE A 206 18.60 31.25 1.74
C ILE A 206 17.22 31.44 2.36
N ASN A 207 17.09 31.00 3.61
CA ASN A 207 16.01 31.43 4.48
C ASN A 207 16.42 32.75 5.18
N TYR A 208 15.68 33.83 4.92
CA TYR A 208 15.89 35.14 5.54
C TYR A 208 14.58 35.61 6.17
N ASN A 209 14.51 35.65 7.51
CA ASN A 209 13.32 36.02 8.27
C ASN A 209 12.06 35.24 7.86
N ASN A 210 12.18 33.92 7.71
CA ASN A 210 11.11 33.01 7.26
C ASN A 210 10.60 33.31 5.84
N LYS A 211 11.41 33.98 5.01
CA LYS A 211 11.14 34.21 3.58
C LYS A 211 12.30 33.66 2.75
N ILE A 212 11.97 33.13 1.57
CA ILE A 212 12.98 32.76 0.58
C ILE A 212 13.60 34.01 -0.01
N ALA A 213 14.92 34.06 0.04
CA ALA A 213 15.72 35.13 -0.55
C ALA A 213 17.01 34.57 -1.18
N TYR A 214 17.77 35.43 -1.85
CA TYR A 214 18.97 35.05 -2.57
C TYR A 214 20.13 35.97 -2.22
N VAL A 215 21.30 35.38 -2.03
CA VAL A 215 22.58 36.08 -1.84
C VAL A 215 23.61 35.50 -2.80
N SER A 216 24.65 36.25 -3.14
CA SER A 216 25.70 35.70 -4.03
C SER A 216 26.56 34.69 -3.27
N SER A 217 26.72 33.49 -3.86
CA SER A 217 27.44 32.36 -3.25
C SER A 217 28.92 32.66 -3.01
N GLY A 218 29.52 33.56 -3.81
CA GLY A 218 30.92 33.95 -3.67
C GLY A 218 31.25 34.65 -2.34
N TYR A 219 30.22 35.14 -1.63
CA TYR A 219 30.37 35.79 -0.34
C TYR A 219 30.03 34.89 0.86
N LEU A 220 29.90 33.57 0.64
CA LEU A 220 29.62 32.58 1.67
C LEU A 220 30.79 31.60 1.81
N LYS A 221 31.23 31.34 3.04
CA LYS A 221 32.21 30.30 3.37
C LYS A 221 31.56 29.18 4.18
N THR A 222 31.97 27.94 3.93
CA THR A 222 31.56 26.79 4.74
C THR A 222 32.21 26.89 6.13
N VAL A 223 31.43 26.68 7.19
CA VAL A 223 31.94 26.73 8.57
C VAL A 223 32.45 25.34 8.93
N SER A 224 33.78 25.16 8.98
CA SER A 224 34.44 24.00 9.60
C SER A 224 34.82 24.38 11.02
N THR A 225 34.28 23.69 12.03
CA THR A 225 34.64 23.91 13.43
C THR A 225 35.94 23.19 13.76
N ASN A 226 37.04 23.94 13.85
CA ASN A 226 38.31 23.47 14.42
C ASN A 226 38.36 23.83 15.90
N THR A 227 38.62 22.85 16.77
CA THR A 227 39.23 23.05 18.10
C THR A 227 40.24 21.93 18.34
N SER A 228 41.48 22.33 18.60
CA SER A 228 42.65 21.47 18.84
C SER A 228 42.78 21.03 20.31
N ASP A 229 43.21 19.78 20.46
CA ASP A 229 44.05 19.17 21.50
C ASP A 229 43.53 19.01 22.95
N THR A 230 42.89 17.86 23.19
CA THR A 230 43.33 16.85 24.18
C THR A 230 42.70 15.48 23.82
N LYS A 231 43.53 14.42 23.78
CA LYS A 231 43.21 13.01 23.42
C LYS A 231 42.72 12.23 24.67
N PRO A 232 42.02 11.06 24.60
CA PRO A 232 41.34 10.35 23.50
C PRO A 232 39.84 10.08 23.74
N GLU A 233 38.98 10.15 22.72
CA GLU A 233 37.94 9.12 22.47
C GLU A 233 37.27 9.29 21.10
N ASP A 234 36.83 8.15 20.59
CA ASP A 234 36.35 7.80 19.26
C ASP A 234 35.20 8.72 18.75
N SER A 235 35.40 9.40 17.62
CA SER A 235 34.35 10.20 16.96
C SER A 235 34.10 9.67 15.55
N THR A 236 33.20 8.70 15.46
CA THR A 236 32.74 8.06 14.23
C THR A 236 32.09 9.07 13.26
N GLU A 237 32.58 9.16 12.02
CA GLU A 237 31.87 9.80 10.92
C GLU A 237 30.51 9.10 10.74
N GLN A 238 29.41 9.83 10.77
CA GLN A 238 28.08 9.23 10.66
C GLN A 238 27.83 8.76 9.22
N TYR A 239 27.94 7.45 9.00
CA TYR A 239 27.70 6.78 7.73
C TYR A 239 26.22 6.87 7.33
N LYS A 240 25.96 6.98 6.02
CA LYS A 240 24.60 7.00 5.48
C LYS A 240 23.93 5.62 5.59
N GLU A 241 24.71 4.56 5.39
CA GLU A 241 24.29 3.16 5.52
C GLU A 241 25.51 2.23 5.48
N ILE A 242 25.41 1.04 6.07
CA ILE A 242 26.40 -0.04 5.87
C ILE A 242 25.84 -0.97 4.78
N LYS A 243 26.68 -1.36 3.81
CA LYS A 243 26.32 -2.29 2.72
C LYS A 243 27.23 -3.50 2.70
N VAL A 244 26.79 -4.59 2.09
CA VAL A 244 27.58 -5.82 1.94
C VAL A 244 28.00 -6.01 0.49
N VAL A 245 29.25 -6.42 0.26
CA VAL A 245 29.76 -6.67 -1.09
C VAL A 245 29.18 -7.97 -1.65
N ASN A 246 28.60 -7.92 -2.86
CA ASN A 246 27.93 -9.08 -3.47
C ASN A 246 28.80 -9.88 -4.47
N THR A 247 30.03 -9.44 -4.71
CA THR A 247 30.99 -10.02 -5.68
C THR A 247 32.40 -10.20 -5.10
N ASN A 248 33.20 -11.11 -5.64
CA ASN A 248 34.59 -11.29 -5.22
C ASN A 248 35.53 -10.36 -5.99
N GLY A 249 36.48 -9.73 -5.29
CA GLY A 249 37.52 -8.89 -5.90
C GLY A 249 37.05 -7.52 -6.38
N LEU A 250 36.08 -6.90 -5.71
CA LEU A 250 35.59 -5.55 -5.98
C LEU A 250 36.70 -4.51 -5.81
N ASN A 251 37.02 -3.76 -6.87
CA ASN A 251 38.08 -2.74 -6.82
C ASN A 251 37.64 -1.50 -6.02
N VAL A 252 38.49 -1.09 -5.07
CA VAL A 252 38.38 0.16 -4.30
C VAL A 252 39.27 1.21 -4.96
N ARG A 253 38.73 2.39 -5.28
CA ARG A 253 39.40 3.41 -6.10
C ARG A 253 39.51 4.76 -5.41
N LYS A 254 40.47 5.60 -5.84
CA LYS A 254 40.63 6.99 -5.34
C LYS A 254 39.49 7.94 -5.74
N GLY A 255 38.71 7.61 -6.78
CA GLY A 255 37.64 8.46 -7.30
C GLY A 255 36.51 7.66 -7.99
N PRO A 256 35.35 8.27 -8.23
CA PRO A 256 34.13 7.60 -8.72
C PRO A 256 34.14 7.38 -10.23
N SER A 257 35.15 6.68 -10.74
CA SER A 257 35.20 6.19 -12.13
C SER A 257 36.22 5.06 -12.28
N THR A 258 36.16 4.35 -13.42
CA THR A 258 37.16 3.32 -13.76
C THR A 258 38.53 3.90 -14.17
N SER A 259 38.62 5.22 -14.43
CA SER A 259 39.89 5.89 -14.78
C SER A 259 40.73 6.27 -13.57
N TYR A 260 40.17 6.26 -12.35
CA TYR A 260 40.94 6.43 -11.11
C TYR A 260 41.67 5.15 -10.72
N SER A 261 42.88 5.29 -10.18
CA SER A 261 43.70 4.16 -9.74
C SER A 261 43.02 3.33 -8.65
N SER A 262 43.16 2.00 -8.76
CA SER A 262 42.75 1.05 -7.73
C SER A 262 43.73 1.10 -6.56
N ILE A 263 43.21 1.20 -5.35
CA ILE A 263 43.96 1.28 -4.09
C ILE A 263 43.69 0.09 -3.17
N GLY A 264 42.84 -0.85 -3.59
CA GLY A 264 42.50 -2.03 -2.81
C GLY A 264 41.45 -2.90 -3.49
N LYS A 265 41.15 -4.05 -2.86
CA LYS A 265 40.05 -4.93 -3.26
C LYS A 265 39.25 -5.38 -2.05
N LEU A 266 37.95 -5.59 -2.25
CA LEU A 266 37.02 -6.15 -1.27
C LEU A 266 36.45 -7.48 -1.79
N ASN A 267 36.21 -8.42 -0.89
CA ASN A 267 35.67 -9.74 -1.23
C ASN A 267 34.16 -9.80 -0.97
N LYS A 268 33.50 -10.81 -1.54
CA LYS A 268 32.06 -11.02 -1.30
C LYS A 268 31.83 -11.24 0.19
N GLY A 269 30.81 -10.58 0.74
CA GLY A 269 30.48 -10.61 2.16
C GLY A 269 31.21 -9.55 3.01
N SER A 270 32.15 -8.77 2.46
CA SER A 270 32.75 -7.65 3.19
C SER A 270 31.72 -6.54 3.45
N ASN A 271 31.70 -6.01 4.67
CA ASN A 271 30.89 -4.84 5.01
C ASN A 271 31.61 -3.56 4.58
N VAL A 272 30.83 -2.59 4.13
CA VAL A 272 31.30 -1.32 3.59
C VAL A 272 30.45 -0.20 4.16
N GLU A 273 31.11 0.69 4.90
CA GLU A 273 30.52 1.91 5.41
C GLU A 273 30.35 2.92 4.27
N VAL A 274 29.11 3.10 3.80
CA VAL A 274 28.79 4.01 2.68
C VAL A 274 28.48 5.39 3.24
N ILE A 275 29.28 6.37 2.83
CA ILE A 275 29.17 7.77 3.21
C ILE A 275 28.17 8.49 2.29
N SER A 276 28.20 8.20 0.98
CA SER A 276 27.30 8.79 -0.01
C SER A 276 27.28 7.99 -1.32
N GLU A 277 26.26 8.16 -2.16
CA GLU A 277 26.18 7.54 -3.47
C GLU A 277 25.85 8.57 -4.55
N SER A 278 26.51 8.47 -5.70
CA SER A 278 26.21 9.30 -6.87
C SER A 278 26.70 8.63 -8.15
N ALA A 279 25.90 8.74 -9.22
CA ALA A 279 26.27 8.31 -10.57
C ALA A 279 26.85 6.87 -10.66
N GLY A 280 26.29 5.93 -9.89
CA GLY A 280 26.70 4.51 -9.89
C GLY A 280 27.91 4.17 -9.00
N TRP A 281 28.41 5.14 -8.21
CA TRP A 281 29.52 4.94 -7.28
C TRP A 281 29.13 5.24 -5.83
N SER A 282 29.59 4.38 -4.93
CA SER A 282 29.52 4.56 -3.48
C SER A 282 30.83 5.15 -2.98
N LYS A 283 30.75 6.28 -2.27
CA LYS A 283 31.85 6.83 -1.46
C LYS A 283 31.88 6.08 -0.14
N ILE A 284 33.02 5.52 0.21
CA ILE A 284 33.17 4.60 1.34
C ILE A 284 34.35 4.99 2.22
N ASN A 285 34.30 4.58 3.48
CA ASN A 285 35.49 4.56 4.33
C ASN A 285 36.29 3.29 4.05
N TYR A 286 37.57 3.43 3.70
CA TYR A 286 38.49 2.31 3.46
C TYR A 286 39.82 2.60 4.15
N ASN A 287 40.14 1.86 5.21
CA ASN A 287 41.33 2.07 6.06
C ASN A 287 41.48 3.52 6.53
N ASN A 288 40.41 4.12 7.06
CA ASN A 288 40.34 5.50 7.54
C ASN A 288 40.66 6.55 6.46
N THR A 289 40.47 6.20 5.19
CA THR A 289 40.59 7.10 4.04
C THR A 289 39.34 7.01 3.17
N THR A 290 38.93 8.14 2.59
CA THR A 290 37.84 8.16 1.59
C THR A 290 38.25 7.41 0.32
N ALA A 291 37.41 6.47 -0.11
CA ALA A 291 37.55 5.75 -1.36
C ALA A 291 36.19 5.55 -2.06
N TYR A 292 36.21 4.92 -3.24
CA TYR A 292 35.02 4.69 -4.05
C TYR A 292 34.96 3.27 -4.60
N VAL A 293 33.76 2.69 -4.59
CA VAL A 293 33.44 1.38 -5.21
C VAL A 293 32.18 1.53 -6.06
N ALA A 294 32.00 0.66 -7.07
CA ALA A 294 30.80 0.69 -7.90
C ALA A 294 29.59 0.17 -7.11
N THR A 295 28.54 0.98 -7.02
CA THR A 295 27.34 0.72 -6.19
C THR A 295 26.65 -0.59 -6.56
N MET A 296 26.66 -0.99 -7.84
CA MET A 296 26.02 -2.23 -8.30
C MET A 296 26.56 -3.52 -7.64
N TYR A 297 27.73 -3.43 -6.98
CA TYR A 297 28.34 -4.55 -6.27
C TYR A 297 28.14 -4.50 -4.75
N LEU A 298 27.26 -3.61 -4.28
CA LEU A 298 26.88 -3.45 -2.89
C LEU A 298 25.38 -3.73 -2.71
N ASP A 299 25.05 -4.68 -1.84
CA ASP A 299 23.68 -4.93 -1.39
C ASP A 299 23.44 -4.16 -0.08
N LYS A 300 22.25 -3.57 0.09
CA LYS A 300 21.90 -2.88 1.34
C LYS A 300 21.87 -3.87 2.50
N ILE A 301 22.53 -3.53 3.61
CA ILE A 301 22.25 -4.18 4.89
C ILE A 301 20.97 -3.52 5.40
N THR A 302 19.83 -4.18 5.22
CA THR A 302 18.66 -3.87 6.03
C THR A 302 19.02 -4.19 7.47
N SER A 303 19.33 -3.15 8.25
CA SER A 303 19.41 -3.26 9.71
C SER A 303 18.04 -3.71 10.19
N SER A 304 17.93 -5.01 10.43
CA SER A 304 17.01 -5.52 11.41
C SER A 304 17.36 -4.83 12.74
N GLU A 305 16.57 -3.85 13.17
CA GLU A 305 16.18 -3.94 14.58
C GLU A 305 15.40 -5.25 14.67
N GLN A 306 16.14 -6.30 15.03
CA GLN A 306 15.53 -7.39 15.74
C GLN A 306 15.00 -6.79 17.05
N VAL A 307 13.74 -6.35 17.05
CA VAL A 307 12.86 -7.06 17.97
C VAL A 307 12.94 -8.49 17.43
N PRO A 308 13.58 -9.44 18.14
CA PRO A 308 13.57 -10.81 17.67
C PRO A 308 12.11 -11.13 17.31
N PRO A 309 11.82 -11.81 16.18
CA PRO A 309 10.51 -12.43 16.08
C PRO A 309 10.36 -13.17 17.40
N VAL A 310 9.28 -12.94 18.14
CA VAL A 310 9.00 -13.79 19.28
C VAL A 310 8.96 -15.19 18.68
N VAL A 311 10.05 -15.92 18.86
CA VAL A 311 10.21 -17.26 18.32
C VAL A 311 9.15 -18.07 19.08
N GLY A 312 8.04 -18.35 18.40
CA GLY A 312 6.90 -19.09 18.96
C GLY A 312 5.78 -18.29 19.63
N GLY A 313 5.57 -17.00 19.33
CA GLY A 313 4.46 -16.22 19.89
C GLY A 313 3.62 -15.43 18.87
N ASP A 314 2.32 -15.31 19.14
CA ASP A 314 1.46 -14.37 18.41
C ASP A 314 1.84 -12.93 18.79
N SER A 315 1.91 -12.02 17.82
CA SER A 315 2.10 -10.59 18.09
C SER A 315 1.26 -9.74 17.14
N VAL A 316 1.03 -8.49 17.53
CA VAL A 316 0.28 -7.52 16.72
C VAL A 316 1.03 -6.21 16.70
N GLU A 317 1.17 -5.64 15.51
CA GLU A 317 1.69 -4.28 15.32
C GLU A 317 0.70 -3.43 14.52
N ASN A 318 0.81 -2.11 14.68
CA ASN A 318 0.04 -1.15 13.89
C ASN A 318 1.02 -0.31 13.06
N VAL A 319 0.92 -0.40 11.74
CA VAL A 319 1.77 0.33 10.80
C VAL A 319 0.90 1.20 9.91
N ASN A 320 0.99 2.53 10.08
CA ASN A 320 0.20 3.50 9.32
C ASN A 320 -1.32 3.21 9.37
N GLY A 321 -1.81 2.72 10.50
CA GLY A 321 -3.20 2.32 10.74
C GLY A 321 -3.53 0.88 10.35
N ALA A 322 -2.74 0.22 9.50
CA ALA A 322 -2.94 -1.18 9.21
C ALA A 322 -2.56 -2.04 10.43
N ILE A 323 -3.39 -3.03 10.74
CA ILE A 323 -3.11 -4.01 11.80
C ILE A 323 -2.38 -5.18 11.18
N ILE A 324 -1.19 -5.51 11.66
CA ILE A 324 -0.42 -6.65 11.20
C ILE A 324 -0.38 -7.66 12.35
N ASN A 325 -0.93 -8.85 12.11
CA ASN A 325 -0.94 -9.95 13.07
C ASN A 325 0.12 -10.96 12.65
N TYR A 326 1.13 -11.16 13.48
CA TYR A 326 2.06 -12.27 13.34
C TYR A 326 1.47 -13.48 14.04
N LYS A 327 1.18 -14.53 13.28
CA LYS A 327 0.56 -15.75 13.80
C LYS A 327 1.62 -16.81 14.02
N ALA A 328 1.86 -17.18 15.27
CA ALA A 328 2.80 -18.25 15.58
C ALA A 328 2.35 -19.58 14.96
N LEU A 329 3.30 -20.25 14.32
CA LEU A 329 3.15 -21.60 13.81
C LEU A 329 3.89 -22.58 14.74
N ASN A 330 3.34 -23.77 14.90
CA ASN A 330 3.95 -24.83 15.71
C ASN A 330 4.99 -25.67 14.93
N TYR A 331 5.27 -25.29 13.68
CA TYR A 331 6.23 -25.92 12.78
C TYR A 331 7.23 -24.89 12.24
N THR A 332 8.40 -25.35 11.82
CA THR A 332 9.47 -24.52 11.27
C THR A 332 9.25 -24.26 9.77
N LEU A 333 9.95 -23.27 9.21
CA LEU A 333 9.96 -23.05 7.76
C LEU A 333 10.42 -24.30 7.00
N LYS A 334 11.43 -25.01 7.54
CA LYS A 334 11.95 -26.24 6.97
C LYS A 334 10.90 -27.35 6.89
N ASP A 335 10.11 -27.53 7.96
CA ASP A 335 9.03 -28.51 7.97
C ASP A 335 8.01 -28.21 6.87
N HIS A 336 7.64 -26.93 6.70
CA HIS A 336 6.70 -26.52 5.66
C HIS A 336 7.27 -26.69 4.25
N VAL A 337 8.56 -26.36 4.04
CA VAL A 337 9.27 -26.62 2.78
C VAL A 337 9.24 -28.10 2.44
N ASP A 338 9.49 -28.99 3.42
CA ASP A 338 9.50 -30.43 3.20
C ASP A 338 8.10 -30.97 2.81
N VAL A 339 7.04 -30.46 3.43
CA VAL A 339 5.65 -30.79 3.04
C VAL A 339 5.35 -30.34 1.61
N GLN A 340 5.68 -29.10 1.27
CA GLN A 340 5.41 -28.55 -0.07
C GLN A 340 6.29 -29.20 -1.15
N TYR A 341 7.49 -29.66 -0.80
CA TYR A 341 8.39 -30.35 -1.72
C TYR A 341 7.90 -31.75 -2.06
N LYS A 342 7.35 -32.50 -1.11
CA LYS A 342 6.67 -33.78 -1.40
C LYS A 342 5.56 -33.60 -2.43
N LYS A 343 4.73 -32.57 -2.24
CA LYS A 343 3.70 -32.19 -3.23
C LYS A 343 4.30 -31.82 -4.59
N ALA A 344 5.46 -31.17 -4.61
CA ALA A 344 6.15 -30.83 -5.86
C ALA A 344 6.54 -32.08 -6.67
N LEU A 345 7.02 -33.13 -5.99
CA LEU A 345 7.36 -34.42 -6.60
C LEU A 345 6.14 -35.17 -7.16
N GLU A 346 4.95 -34.91 -6.63
CA GLU A 346 3.68 -35.50 -7.07
C GLU A 346 2.99 -34.67 -8.18
N GLY A 347 3.68 -33.68 -8.75
CA GLY A 347 3.16 -32.83 -9.83
C GLY A 347 2.37 -31.60 -9.35
N GLY A 348 2.27 -31.35 -8.05
CA GLY A 348 1.89 -30.03 -7.54
C GLY A 348 3.06 -29.05 -7.56
N ASN A 349 2.88 -27.82 -7.08
CA ASN A 349 3.96 -26.84 -6.85
C ASN A 349 5.01 -26.75 -7.98
N VAL A 350 4.62 -26.12 -9.08
CA VAL A 350 5.47 -25.91 -10.25
C VAL A 350 6.03 -24.49 -10.27
N ILE A 351 7.17 -24.31 -10.94
CA ILE A 351 7.78 -23.01 -11.22
C ILE A 351 8.08 -22.87 -12.71
N SER A 352 7.95 -21.66 -13.22
CA SER A 352 8.32 -21.33 -14.60
C SER A 352 9.83 -21.37 -14.79
N SER A 353 10.31 -22.11 -15.79
CA SER A 353 11.75 -22.16 -16.12
C SER A 353 12.31 -20.84 -16.70
N SER A 354 11.44 -19.87 -17.03
CA SER A 354 11.80 -18.64 -17.75
C SER A 354 11.67 -17.35 -16.92
N ILE A 355 11.37 -17.44 -15.61
CA ILE A 355 11.27 -16.28 -14.73
C ILE A 355 12.32 -16.33 -13.62
N SER A 356 13.18 -15.30 -13.60
CA SER A 356 14.13 -15.06 -12.51
C SER A 356 13.39 -14.76 -11.20
N ARG A 357 13.96 -15.24 -10.08
CA ARG A 357 13.41 -15.23 -8.70
C ARG A 357 12.99 -13.85 -8.15
N SER A 358 13.17 -12.75 -8.89
CA SER A 358 13.12 -11.37 -8.38
C SER A 358 12.28 -10.37 -9.18
N SER A 359 11.50 -10.76 -10.21
CA SER A 359 10.71 -9.76 -10.94
C SER A 359 9.42 -9.39 -10.21
N GLU A 360 9.49 -8.33 -9.40
CA GLU A 360 8.34 -7.51 -8.98
C GLU A 360 7.47 -7.02 -10.18
N GLU A 361 7.98 -7.19 -11.41
CA GLU A 361 7.33 -6.83 -12.68
C GLU A 361 6.38 -7.88 -13.27
N SER A 362 6.13 -9.03 -12.65
CA SER A 362 5.22 -10.04 -13.23
C SER A 362 3.73 -9.67 -13.07
N THR A 363 3.33 -8.51 -13.62
CA THR A 363 1.97 -7.97 -13.53
C THR A 363 1.11 -8.22 -14.78
N THR A 364 1.63 -8.96 -15.76
CA THR A 364 0.97 -9.28 -17.03
C THR A 364 0.88 -10.80 -17.27
N TYR A 365 -0.36 -11.29 -17.39
CA TYR A 365 -0.73 -12.68 -17.72
C TYR A 365 -0.13 -13.19 -19.05
N VAL A 366 0.37 -12.29 -19.92
CA VAL A 366 1.01 -12.62 -21.21
C VAL A 366 2.16 -13.62 -21.05
N MET A 367 2.77 -13.71 -19.87
CA MET A 367 3.87 -14.62 -19.63
C MET A 367 3.44 -16.07 -19.34
N ALA A 368 2.17 -16.38 -19.00
CA ALA A 368 1.77 -17.72 -18.50
C ALA A 368 1.52 -18.79 -19.59
N GLN A 369 1.22 -18.39 -20.83
CA GLN A 369 0.71 -19.31 -21.86
C GLN A 369 1.80 -20.07 -22.66
N SER A 370 3.09 -19.83 -22.40
CA SER A 370 4.20 -20.50 -23.11
C SER A 370 5.35 -20.94 -22.18
N ARG A 371 5.05 -21.37 -20.95
CA ARG A 371 6.07 -21.73 -19.96
C ARG A 371 6.27 -23.24 -19.90
N ALA A 372 7.50 -23.69 -20.08
CA ALA A 372 7.88 -24.98 -19.54
C ALA A 372 7.87 -24.86 -18.01
N PHE A 373 7.01 -25.63 -17.36
CA PHE A 373 6.93 -25.72 -15.92
C PHE A 373 7.72 -26.93 -15.46
N SER A 374 8.50 -26.74 -14.41
CA SER A 374 9.25 -27.79 -13.73
C SER A 374 8.84 -27.85 -12.25
N PRO A 375 8.93 -29.01 -11.59
CA PRO A 375 8.72 -29.11 -10.14
C PRO A 375 9.61 -28.11 -9.40
N ALA A 376 9.06 -27.40 -8.42
CA ALA A 376 9.82 -26.44 -7.62
C ALA A 376 10.85 -27.16 -6.72
N SER A 377 12.09 -26.64 -6.67
CA SER A 377 13.10 -27.16 -5.75
C SER A 377 12.80 -26.74 -4.30
N LYS A 378 13.44 -27.39 -3.32
CA LYS A 378 13.38 -26.94 -1.92
C LYS A 378 13.79 -25.47 -1.77
N SER A 379 14.81 -25.03 -2.50
CA SER A 379 15.29 -23.65 -2.46
C SER A 379 14.28 -22.66 -3.04
N ASP A 380 13.49 -23.07 -4.03
CA ASP A 380 12.42 -22.23 -4.58
C ASP A 380 11.29 -22.13 -3.56
N LEU A 381 10.87 -23.26 -2.98
CA LEU A 381 9.84 -23.31 -1.96
C LEU A 381 10.23 -22.52 -0.71
N GLU A 382 11.48 -22.60 -0.26
CA GLU A 382 11.99 -21.80 0.86
C GLU A 382 11.85 -20.31 0.60
N TYR A 383 12.13 -19.86 -0.64
CA TYR A 383 11.96 -18.47 -1.02
C TYR A 383 10.49 -18.02 -0.93
N TYR A 384 9.56 -18.77 -1.54
CA TYR A 384 8.14 -18.40 -1.57
C TYR A 384 7.39 -18.61 -0.24
N LEU A 385 7.87 -19.53 0.60
CA LEU A 385 7.30 -19.77 1.92
C LEU A 385 7.81 -18.78 2.96
N ASN A 386 9.01 -18.23 2.81
CA ASN A 386 9.56 -17.28 3.78
C ASN A 386 8.87 -15.90 3.69
N PRO A 387 8.07 -15.48 4.69
CA PRO A 387 7.32 -14.22 4.64
C PRO A 387 8.24 -13.00 4.66
N GLY A 388 9.45 -13.12 5.21
CA GLY A 388 10.47 -12.07 5.19
C GLY A 388 10.83 -11.60 3.78
N ASN A 389 10.67 -12.45 2.77
CA ASN A 389 10.95 -12.10 1.37
C ASN A 389 9.86 -11.22 0.74
N PHE A 390 8.69 -11.08 1.38
CA PHE A 390 7.53 -10.40 0.79
C PHE A 390 6.99 -9.26 1.64
N THR A 391 7.36 -9.17 2.91
CA THR A 391 6.85 -8.17 3.85
C THR A 391 7.48 -6.79 3.68
N SER A 392 8.64 -6.69 3.02
CA SER A 392 9.33 -5.43 2.74
C SER A 392 8.82 -4.69 1.50
N SER A 393 8.03 -5.35 0.64
CA SER A 393 7.42 -4.73 -0.55
C SER A 393 5.91 -4.58 -0.37
N ASN A 394 5.36 -3.43 -0.78
CA ASN A 394 3.93 -3.18 -0.67
C ASN A 394 3.08 -4.18 -1.46
N SER A 395 3.59 -4.67 -2.60
CA SER A 395 2.92 -5.69 -3.41
C SER A 395 3.03 -7.08 -2.78
N GLY A 396 4.21 -7.46 -2.27
CA GLY A 396 4.41 -8.73 -1.59
C GLY A 396 3.56 -8.85 -0.31
N MET A 397 3.44 -7.76 0.45
CA MET A 397 2.66 -7.68 1.68
C MET A 397 1.17 -8.01 1.47
N MET A 398 0.62 -7.75 0.28
CA MET A 398 -0.78 -8.05 -0.02
C MET A 398 -1.13 -9.54 0.06
N GLN A 399 -0.14 -10.44 -0.04
CA GLN A 399 -0.36 -11.88 0.13
C GLN A 399 -0.91 -12.23 1.52
N PHE A 400 -0.61 -11.38 2.50
CA PHE A 400 -0.98 -11.55 3.90
C PHE A 400 -2.25 -10.77 4.25
N LEU A 401 -2.87 -10.03 3.32
CA LEU A 401 -4.10 -9.30 3.61
C LEU A 401 -5.23 -10.28 3.98
N ARG A 402 -5.95 -9.98 5.06
CA ARG A 402 -7.15 -10.70 5.49
C ARG A 402 -8.32 -10.43 4.53
N LEU A 403 -8.83 -11.54 3.98
CA LEU A 403 -9.81 -11.56 2.90
C LEU A 403 -11.25 -11.77 3.38
N ASP A 404 -11.44 -12.05 4.65
CA ASP A 404 -12.67 -12.53 5.28
C ASP A 404 -13.57 -11.42 5.81
N THR A 405 -13.43 -10.21 5.28
CA THR A 405 -14.30 -9.08 5.63
C THR A 405 -14.40 -8.10 4.46
N TYR A 406 -15.63 -7.70 4.14
CA TYR A 406 -15.90 -6.61 3.23
C TYR A 406 -15.61 -5.25 3.92
N LYS A 407 -14.77 -4.42 3.29
CA LYS A 407 -14.24 -3.19 3.93
C LYS A 407 -14.97 -1.90 3.56
N GLY A 408 -15.88 -1.92 2.58
CA GLY A 408 -16.57 -0.70 2.11
C GLY A 408 -15.62 0.29 1.43
N GLY A 409 -16.05 1.56 1.34
CA GLY A 409 -15.22 2.68 0.85
C GLY A 409 -15.16 2.83 -0.68
N VAL A 410 -15.15 1.73 -1.44
CA VAL A 410 -15.06 1.78 -2.91
C VAL A 410 -16.43 2.03 -3.54
N SER A 411 -16.54 3.06 -4.37
CA SER A 411 -17.77 3.37 -5.12
C SER A 411 -17.88 2.55 -6.41
N GLU A 412 -19.11 2.32 -6.89
CA GLU A 412 -19.34 1.68 -8.18
C GLU A 412 -18.65 2.43 -9.32
N SER A 413 -18.75 3.76 -9.34
CA SER A 413 -18.15 4.60 -10.37
C SER A 413 -16.62 4.50 -10.38
N GLU A 414 -16.00 4.43 -9.21
CA GLU A 414 -14.54 4.31 -9.08
C GLU A 414 -14.06 2.95 -9.59
N LEU A 415 -14.72 1.87 -9.17
CA LEU A 415 -14.39 0.53 -9.64
C LEU A 415 -14.66 0.38 -11.14
N ASN A 416 -15.79 0.89 -11.65
CA ASN A 416 -16.07 0.90 -13.08
C ASN A 416 -15.07 1.75 -13.87
N SER A 417 -14.57 2.86 -13.32
CA SER A 417 -13.52 3.66 -13.99
C SER A 417 -12.29 2.81 -14.27
N TYR A 418 -11.88 1.97 -13.30
CA TYR A 418 -10.80 1.03 -13.50
C TYR A 418 -11.17 -0.11 -14.46
N LEU A 419 -12.28 -0.81 -14.23
CA LEU A 419 -12.67 -1.97 -15.05
C LEU A 419 -12.90 -1.61 -16.53
N ASN A 420 -13.40 -0.40 -16.79
CA ASN A 420 -13.63 0.11 -18.13
C ASN A 420 -12.35 0.58 -18.82
N SER A 421 -11.28 0.85 -18.06
CA SER A 421 -9.97 1.19 -18.61
C SER A 421 -9.18 -0.03 -19.11
N LEU A 422 -9.65 -1.25 -18.82
CA LEU A 422 -8.97 -2.47 -19.22
C LEU A 422 -8.87 -2.58 -20.76
N PRO A 423 -7.74 -3.09 -21.30
CA PRO A 423 -7.58 -3.27 -22.73
C PRO A 423 -8.68 -4.15 -23.32
N LYS A 424 -9.19 -3.73 -24.49
CA LYS A 424 -10.20 -4.49 -25.24
C LYS A 424 -9.70 -5.88 -25.59
N VAL A 425 -10.63 -6.83 -25.66
CA VAL A 425 -10.40 -8.21 -26.11
C VAL A 425 -11.09 -8.37 -27.44
N ASN A 426 -10.34 -8.66 -28.51
CA ASN A 426 -10.88 -8.81 -29.87
C ASN A 426 -11.76 -7.61 -30.31
N GLY A 427 -11.33 -6.39 -30.00
CA GLY A 427 -12.06 -5.16 -30.32
C GLY A 427 -13.29 -4.86 -29.45
N LYS A 428 -13.62 -5.72 -28.49
CA LYS A 428 -14.76 -5.57 -27.57
C LYS A 428 -14.30 -5.24 -26.16
N ASN A 429 -15.19 -4.64 -25.37
CA ASN A 429 -14.95 -4.43 -23.96
C ASN A 429 -14.77 -5.77 -23.23
N THR A 430 -14.01 -5.77 -22.14
CA THR A 430 -13.82 -6.99 -21.34
C THR A 430 -15.13 -7.40 -20.67
N VAL A 431 -15.22 -8.65 -20.23
CA VAL A 431 -16.37 -9.13 -19.45
C VAL A 431 -16.55 -8.44 -18.09
N PHE A 432 -15.56 -7.66 -17.66
CA PHE A 432 -15.64 -6.87 -16.42
C PHE A 432 -16.16 -5.45 -16.65
N TYR A 433 -16.37 -5.04 -17.90
CA TYR A 433 -16.89 -3.71 -18.23
C TYR A 433 -18.24 -3.45 -17.54
N ASN A 434 -18.34 -2.35 -16.81
CA ASN A 434 -19.50 -1.96 -15.98
C ASN A 434 -19.90 -2.98 -14.87
N GLN A 435 -19.03 -3.92 -14.49
CA GLN A 435 -19.35 -4.93 -13.46
C GLN A 435 -19.02 -4.50 -12.02
N GLY A 436 -18.67 -3.22 -11.79
CA GLY A 436 -18.29 -2.71 -10.48
C GLY A 436 -19.37 -2.93 -9.41
N LYS A 437 -20.64 -2.68 -9.76
CA LYS A 437 -21.78 -2.96 -8.86
C LYS A 437 -21.87 -4.44 -8.50
N THR A 438 -21.75 -5.32 -9.50
CA THR A 438 -21.83 -6.77 -9.32
C THR A 438 -20.75 -7.27 -8.37
N PHE A 439 -19.50 -6.82 -8.54
CA PHE A 439 -18.40 -7.17 -7.62
C PHE A 439 -18.63 -6.64 -6.21
N ILE A 440 -19.08 -5.39 -6.07
CA ILE A 440 -19.40 -4.78 -4.77
C ILE A 440 -20.51 -5.56 -4.06
N ASP A 441 -21.60 -5.88 -4.76
CA ASP A 441 -22.75 -6.59 -4.20
C ASP A 441 -22.36 -8.02 -3.79
N ALA A 442 -21.58 -8.72 -4.61
CA ALA A 442 -21.08 -10.06 -4.27
C ALA A 442 -20.13 -10.03 -3.06
N ALA A 443 -19.15 -9.12 -3.04
CA ALA A 443 -18.22 -8.97 -1.93
C ALA A 443 -18.94 -8.63 -0.61
N LYS A 444 -19.95 -7.73 -0.66
CA LYS A 444 -20.83 -7.43 0.48
C LYS A 444 -21.62 -8.65 0.94
N LYS A 445 -22.31 -9.32 0.01
CA LYS A 445 -23.20 -10.46 0.30
C LYS A 445 -22.47 -11.61 0.97
N TYR A 446 -21.24 -11.88 0.55
CA TYR A 446 -20.43 -12.99 1.07
C TYR A 446 -19.44 -12.56 2.16
N ASP A 447 -19.39 -11.26 2.46
CA ASP A 447 -18.52 -10.61 3.43
C ASP A 447 -17.05 -11.00 3.23
N ILE A 448 -16.55 -10.72 2.03
CA ILE A 448 -15.17 -10.95 1.61
C ILE A 448 -14.57 -9.66 1.04
N ASP A 449 -13.24 -9.59 0.97
CA ASP A 449 -12.53 -8.43 0.48
C ASP A 449 -12.80 -8.19 -1.02
N LEU A 450 -13.25 -6.96 -1.34
CA LEU A 450 -13.61 -6.56 -2.70
C LEU A 450 -12.42 -6.52 -3.65
N ILE A 451 -11.30 -5.93 -3.18
CA ILE A 451 -10.10 -5.77 -4.00
C ILE A 451 -9.52 -7.14 -4.33
N TYR A 452 -9.49 -8.05 -3.37
CA TYR A 452 -9.15 -9.45 -3.63
C TYR A 452 -10.08 -10.09 -4.66
N LEU A 453 -11.40 -9.99 -4.49
CA LEU A 453 -12.36 -10.65 -5.39
C LEU A 453 -12.17 -10.21 -6.85
N VAL A 454 -12.01 -8.91 -7.07
CA VAL A 454 -11.72 -8.33 -8.39
C VAL A 454 -10.35 -8.80 -8.89
N SER A 455 -9.31 -8.70 -8.06
CA SER A 455 -7.93 -9.05 -8.43
C SER A 455 -7.79 -10.52 -8.82
N HIS A 456 -8.44 -11.41 -8.07
CA HIS A 456 -8.45 -12.84 -8.30
C HIS A 456 -9.15 -13.15 -9.63
N ALA A 457 -10.36 -12.62 -9.86
CA ALA A 457 -11.06 -12.79 -11.12
C ALA A 457 -10.22 -12.31 -12.31
N MET A 458 -9.53 -11.17 -12.17
CA MET A 458 -8.66 -10.65 -13.21
C MET A 458 -7.43 -11.53 -13.44
N TRP A 459 -6.80 -12.02 -12.38
CA TRP A 459 -5.63 -12.89 -12.49
C TRP A 459 -5.96 -14.20 -13.23
N GLU A 460 -7.00 -14.90 -12.77
CA GLU A 460 -7.41 -16.21 -13.29
C GLU A 460 -7.89 -16.15 -14.75
N THR A 461 -8.46 -15.01 -15.16
CA THR A 461 -8.99 -14.84 -16.52
C THR A 461 -8.01 -14.16 -17.47
N GLY A 462 -6.84 -13.77 -17.00
CA GLY A 462 -5.92 -12.95 -17.79
C GLY A 462 -6.52 -11.59 -18.16
N TYR A 463 -7.11 -10.91 -17.18
CA TYR A 463 -7.82 -9.64 -17.32
C TYR A 463 -9.07 -9.78 -18.21
N GLY A 464 -9.77 -10.91 -18.07
CA GLY A 464 -11.00 -11.24 -18.79
C GLY A 464 -10.75 -11.84 -20.18
N LYS A 465 -9.50 -12.11 -20.59
CA LYS A 465 -9.16 -12.55 -21.94
C LYS A 465 -9.37 -14.03 -22.21
N SER A 466 -9.42 -14.87 -21.18
CA SER A 466 -9.53 -16.32 -21.35
C SER A 466 -10.84 -16.73 -22.04
N VAL A 467 -10.81 -17.85 -22.77
CA VAL A 467 -11.99 -18.36 -23.52
C VAL A 467 -13.17 -18.58 -22.59
N LEU A 468 -12.95 -19.24 -21.45
CA LEU A 468 -13.99 -19.46 -20.44
C LEU A 468 -14.52 -18.17 -19.82
N ALA A 469 -13.68 -17.13 -19.68
CA ALA A 469 -14.13 -15.84 -19.18
C ALA A 469 -14.95 -15.07 -20.22
N GLN A 470 -14.60 -15.18 -21.51
CA GLN A 470 -15.35 -14.56 -22.62
C GLN A 470 -16.72 -15.21 -22.86
N GLY A 471 -16.96 -16.38 -22.25
CA GLY A 471 -18.20 -17.14 -22.37
C GLY A 471 -18.05 -18.27 -23.37
N GLN A 472 -18.42 -19.48 -22.96
CA GLN A 472 -18.40 -20.67 -23.80
C GLN A 472 -19.82 -21.21 -23.94
N THR A 473 -20.28 -21.37 -25.17
CA THR A 473 -21.58 -22.01 -25.45
C THR A 473 -21.40 -23.51 -25.47
N ILE A 474 -22.15 -24.20 -24.62
CA ILE A 474 -22.22 -25.66 -24.58
C ILE A 474 -23.56 -26.15 -25.14
N THR A 475 -23.52 -27.31 -25.80
CA THR A 475 -24.69 -27.98 -26.38
C THR A 475 -24.95 -29.35 -25.74
N SER A 476 -24.04 -29.81 -24.88
CA SER A 476 -24.17 -31.04 -24.11
C SER A 476 -23.56 -30.89 -22.72
N TYR A 477 -24.01 -31.73 -21.78
CA TYR A 477 -23.49 -31.82 -20.42
C TYR A 477 -23.41 -33.29 -20.01
N LYS A 478 -22.24 -33.77 -19.59
CA LYS A 478 -21.99 -35.19 -19.24
C LYS A 478 -22.42 -36.16 -20.34
N GLY A 479 -22.17 -35.79 -21.60
CA GLY A 479 -22.53 -36.59 -22.78
C GLY A 479 -23.98 -36.49 -23.23
N ASN A 480 -24.87 -35.81 -22.50
CA ASN A 480 -26.27 -35.64 -22.88
C ASN A 480 -26.49 -34.29 -23.57
N THR A 481 -27.20 -34.29 -24.71
CA THR A 481 -27.57 -33.06 -25.42
C THR A 481 -28.49 -32.18 -24.57
N LEU A 482 -28.22 -30.88 -24.52
CA LEU A 482 -29.06 -29.91 -23.84
C LEU A 482 -30.28 -29.53 -24.70
N PRO A 483 -31.43 -29.21 -24.08
CA PRO A 483 -32.62 -28.79 -24.83
C PRO A 483 -32.41 -27.55 -25.71
N GLN A 484 -31.47 -26.69 -25.32
CA GLN A 484 -31.02 -25.53 -26.07
C GLN A 484 -29.56 -25.22 -25.73
N PRO A 485 -28.78 -24.57 -26.63
CA PRO A 485 -27.43 -24.12 -26.32
C PRO A 485 -27.42 -23.16 -25.13
N VAL A 486 -26.43 -23.30 -24.23
CA VAL A 486 -26.29 -22.45 -23.04
C VAL A 486 -24.88 -21.87 -23.00
N THR A 487 -24.78 -20.54 -22.91
CA THR A 487 -23.50 -19.85 -22.67
C THR A 487 -23.20 -19.82 -21.18
N VAL A 488 -21.99 -20.23 -20.82
CA VAL A 488 -21.50 -20.26 -19.44
C VAL A 488 -20.18 -19.51 -19.31
N TYR A 489 -19.89 -19.00 -18.11
CA TYR A 489 -18.67 -18.23 -17.83
C TYR A 489 -17.97 -18.75 -16.58
N ASN A 490 -16.64 -18.69 -16.56
CA ASN A 490 -15.82 -19.07 -15.41
C ASN A 490 -14.71 -18.04 -15.18
N PHE A 491 -14.73 -17.36 -14.02
CA PHE A 491 -13.76 -16.31 -13.69
C PHE A 491 -12.66 -16.75 -12.73
N PHE A 492 -12.72 -17.98 -12.23
CA PHE A 492 -11.86 -18.46 -11.14
C PHE A 492 -11.19 -19.80 -11.46
N GLY A 493 -11.33 -20.30 -12.70
CA GLY A 493 -10.80 -21.60 -13.11
C GLY A 493 -11.46 -22.78 -12.39
N ILE A 494 -12.64 -22.58 -11.77
CA ILE A 494 -13.26 -23.59 -10.91
C ILE A 494 -13.68 -24.81 -11.75
N GLY A 495 -13.18 -25.99 -11.38
CA GLY A 495 -13.47 -27.25 -12.07
C GLY A 495 -12.74 -27.42 -13.41
N ALA A 496 -11.79 -26.54 -13.76
CA ALA A 496 -10.94 -26.71 -14.94
C ALA A 496 -9.81 -27.71 -14.64
N ILE A 497 -9.87 -28.88 -15.27
CA ILE A 497 -8.90 -29.97 -15.09
C ILE A 497 -7.86 -29.94 -16.22
N ASP A 498 -6.60 -30.26 -15.88
CA ASP A 498 -5.50 -30.34 -16.84
C ASP A 498 -5.87 -31.14 -18.10
N LYS A 499 -5.41 -30.66 -19.26
CA LYS A 499 -5.67 -31.21 -20.61
C LYS A 499 -7.13 -31.13 -21.08
N SER A 500 -8.08 -30.72 -20.24
CA SER A 500 -9.51 -30.57 -20.59
C SER A 500 -10.14 -29.29 -20.03
N ALA A 501 -9.32 -28.31 -19.66
CA ALA A 501 -9.71 -27.14 -18.85
C ALA A 501 -10.95 -26.40 -19.37
N ASN A 502 -11.04 -26.18 -20.69
CA ASN A 502 -12.19 -25.49 -21.29
C ASN A 502 -13.48 -26.31 -21.24
N VAL A 503 -13.41 -27.63 -21.37
CA VAL A 503 -14.60 -28.49 -21.32
C VAL A 503 -15.04 -28.67 -19.87
N SER A 504 -14.13 -29.14 -19.02
CA SER A 504 -14.40 -29.40 -17.59
C SER A 504 -14.81 -28.12 -16.84
N GLY A 505 -14.16 -26.99 -17.10
CA GLY A 505 -14.54 -25.70 -16.54
C GLY A 505 -15.90 -25.19 -17.02
N ALA A 506 -16.29 -25.45 -18.27
CA ALA A 506 -17.60 -25.10 -18.79
C ALA A 506 -18.72 -25.99 -18.20
N GLU A 507 -18.49 -27.30 -18.07
CA GLU A 507 -19.42 -28.21 -17.40
C GLU A 507 -19.62 -27.85 -15.92
N ALA A 508 -18.53 -27.49 -15.23
CA ALA A 508 -18.60 -27.00 -13.85
C ALA A 508 -19.42 -25.70 -13.77
N SER A 509 -19.20 -24.76 -14.70
CA SER A 509 -19.96 -23.50 -14.76
C SER A 509 -21.45 -23.74 -15.01
N TYR A 510 -21.78 -24.65 -15.91
CA TYR A 510 -23.16 -25.07 -16.17
C TYR A 510 -23.82 -25.67 -14.92
N SER A 511 -23.12 -26.59 -14.24
CA SER A 511 -23.60 -27.23 -13.02
C SER A 511 -23.83 -26.23 -11.87
N ASN A 512 -23.09 -25.12 -11.85
CA ASN A 512 -23.26 -24.05 -10.87
C ASN A 512 -24.26 -22.96 -11.31
N GLY A 513 -24.86 -23.09 -12.50
CA GLY A 513 -25.83 -22.12 -13.02
C GLY A 513 -25.20 -20.78 -13.45
N TRP A 514 -23.90 -20.77 -13.75
CA TRP A 514 -23.13 -19.58 -14.14
C TRP A 514 -23.36 -19.22 -15.62
N THR A 515 -24.60 -18.84 -15.91
CA THR A 515 -25.10 -18.56 -17.28
C THR A 515 -25.15 -17.09 -17.63
N SER A 516 -24.61 -16.22 -16.77
CA SER A 516 -24.38 -14.80 -17.03
C SER A 516 -23.17 -14.32 -16.24
N ILE A 517 -22.58 -13.19 -16.65
CA ILE A 517 -21.43 -12.57 -15.97
C ILE A 517 -21.75 -12.31 -14.49
N GLU A 518 -22.97 -11.84 -14.19
CA GLU A 518 -23.42 -11.52 -12.83
C GLU A 518 -23.54 -12.76 -11.96
N LYS A 519 -24.13 -13.83 -12.51
CA LYS A 519 -24.23 -15.12 -11.81
C LYS A 519 -22.86 -15.74 -11.55
N THR A 520 -21.92 -15.56 -12.48
CA THR A 520 -20.55 -16.05 -12.32
C THR A 520 -19.81 -15.29 -11.23
N ILE A 521 -19.92 -13.96 -11.15
CA ILE A 521 -19.30 -13.16 -10.08
C ILE A 521 -19.90 -13.54 -8.72
N ASP A 522 -21.23 -13.56 -8.60
CA ASP A 522 -21.91 -13.93 -7.34
C ASP A 522 -21.57 -15.36 -6.91
N GLY A 523 -21.69 -16.33 -7.82
CA GLY A 523 -21.45 -17.73 -7.52
C GLY A 523 -19.99 -18.04 -7.21
N SER A 524 -19.05 -17.38 -7.89
CA SER A 524 -17.63 -17.55 -7.58
C SER A 524 -17.24 -16.93 -6.24
N ALA A 525 -17.80 -15.76 -5.90
CA ALA A 525 -17.63 -15.14 -4.59
C ALA A 525 -18.16 -16.03 -3.46
N LYS A 526 -19.31 -16.70 -3.68
CA LYS A 526 -19.81 -17.72 -2.76
C LYS A 526 -18.84 -18.90 -2.63
N TRP A 527 -18.41 -19.44 -3.77
CA TRP A 527 -17.57 -20.63 -3.80
C TRP A 527 -16.23 -20.39 -3.10
N ILE A 528 -15.58 -19.24 -3.36
CA ILE A 528 -14.29 -18.92 -2.74
C ILE A 528 -14.40 -18.64 -1.24
N ARG A 529 -15.52 -18.02 -0.82
CA ARG A 529 -15.86 -17.84 0.59
C ARG A 529 -15.96 -19.20 1.29
N ASP A 530 -16.77 -20.10 0.76
CA ASP A 530 -17.13 -21.34 1.45
C ASP A 530 -15.99 -22.36 1.45
N ASN A 531 -15.22 -22.43 0.35
CA ASN A 531 -14.17 -23.43 0.21
C ASN A 531 -12.82 -22.98 0.78
N TYR A 532 -12.54 -21.67 0.84
CA TYR A 532 -11.23 -21.16 1.29
C TYR A 532 -11.36 -20.15 2.43
N ILE A 533 -11.88 -18.95 2.14
CA ILE A 533 -11.72 -17.77 3.00
C ILE A 533 -12.40 -17.92 4.36
N LYS A 534 -13.63 -18.44 4.38
CA LYS A 534 -14.44 -18.66 5.58
C LYS A 534 -14.76 -20.15 5.79
N SER A 535 -13.97 -21.03 5.19
CA SER A 535 -14.08 -22.47 5.44
C SER A 535 -13.78 -22.76 6.91
N SER A 536 -14.73 -23.33 7.64
CA SER A 536 -14.51 -23.75 9.03
C SER A 536 -13.49 -24.88 9.16
N LYS A 537 -13.20 -25.58 8.06
CA LYS A 537 -12.23 -26.67 8.00
C LYS A 537 -10.82 -26.19 7.63
N TYR A 538 -10.70 -25.31 6.63
CA TYR A 538 -9.39 -24.93 6.07
C TYR A 538 -8.91 -23.54 6.49
N ASN A 539 -9.83 -22.61 6.77
CA ASN A 539 -9.54 -21.23 7.23
C ASN A 539 -8.42 -20.51 6.44
N GLN A 540 -8.49 -20.58 5.11
CA GLN A 540 -7.50 -19.99 4.19
C GLN A 540 -7.89 -18.54 3.86
N ASN A 541 -7.79 -17.68 4.88
CA ASN A 541 -8.27 -16.30 4.87
C ASN A 541 -7.24 -15.26 4.39
N THR A 542 -6.11 -15.69 3.82
CA THR A 542 -5.12 -14.89 3.10
C THR A 542 -4.70 -15.62 1.82
N ILE A 543 -4.22 -14.90 0.81
CA ILE A 543 -3.75 -15.52 -0.45
C ILE A 543 -2.59 -16.48 -0.15
N TYR A 544 -1.70 -16.10 0.77
CA TYR A 544 -0.62 -16.96 1.22
C TYR A 544 -1.15 -18.33 1.69
N LYS A 545 -2.14 -18.35 2.59
CA LYS A 545 -2.72 -19.60 3.11
C LYS A 545 -3.47 -20.39 2.04
N MET A 546 -4.12 -19.71 1.09
CA MET A 546 -4.77 -20.37 -0.05
C MET A 546 -3.75 -21.13 -0.91
N LYS A 547 -2.52 -20.63 -1.01
CA LYS A 547 -1.46 -21.24 -1.82
C LYS A 547 -0.60 -22.25 -1.07
N PHE A 548 -0.29 -21.97 0.19
CA PHE A 548 0.69 -22.69 1.01
C PHE A 548 0.05 -23.15 2.31
N ASN A 549 -0.81 -24.16 2.20
CA ASN A 549 -1.44 -24.77 3.37
C ASN A 549 -0.56 -25.92 3.88
N TYR A 550 -0.18 -25.86 5.17
CA TYR A 550 0.64 -26.88 5.80
C TYR A 550 -0.17 -28.14 6.13
N ASP A 551 -1.28 -27.99 6.86
CA ASP A 551 -2.10 -29.10 7.36
C ASP A 551 -2.84 -29.84 6.23
N TYR A 552 -3.23 -29.10 5.19
CA TYR A 552 -3.98 -29.59 4.04
C TYR A 552 -3.27 -29.26 2.74
N SER A 553 -2.05 -29.78 2.55
CA SER A 553 -1.24 -29.53 1.34
C SER A 553 -1.92 -29.95 0.02
N TRP A 554 -2.91 -30.84 0.07
CA TRP A 554 -3.75 -31.19 -1.07
C TRP A 554 -4.80 -30.10 -1.39
N HIS A 555 -5.21 -29.30 -0.41
CA HIS A 555 -6.20 -28.22 -0.53
C HIS A 555 -5.53 -26.85 -0.75
N GLN A 556 -4.95 -26.68 -1.93
CA GLN A 556 -4.31 -25.43 -2.35
C GLN A 556 -4.95 -24.94 -3.64
N TYR A 557 -5.03 -23.63 -3.79
CA TYR A 557 -5.76 -23.05 -4.93
C TYR A 557 -5.08 -23.30 -6.27
N ALA A 558 -3.74 -23.22 -6.30
CA ALA A 558 -2.97 -23.28 -7.52
C ALA A 558 -1.70 -24.11 -7.37
N THR A 559 -1.20 -24.61 -8.51
CA THR A 559 0.07 -25.32 -8.60
C THR A 559 1.26 -24.38 -8.78
N ASP A 560 1.13 -23.22 -9.41
CA ASP A 560 2.24 -22.26 -9.56
C ASP A 560 2.65 -21.68 -8.20
N VAL A 561 3.91 -21.85 -7.80
CA VAL A 561 4.46 -21.27 -6.55
C VAL A 561 4.39 -19.75 -6.52
N ASN A 562 4.41 -19.07 -7.67
CA ASN A 562 4.32 -17.62 -7.77
C ASN A 562 2.88 -17.08 -7.83
N TRP A 563 1.86 -17.96 -7.77
CA TRP A 563 0.45 -17.57 -7.89
C TRP A 563 0.04 -16.49 -6.89
N ALA A 564 0.49 -16.60 -5.63
CA ALA A 564 0.13 -15.65 -4.58
C ALA A 564 0.70 -14.24 -4.85
N ASN A 565 1.94 -14.15 -5.33
CA ASN A 565 2.57 -12.89 -5.76
C ASN A 565 1.82 -12.26 -6.93
N GLY A 566 1.37 -13.06 -7.90
CA GLY A 566 0.64 -12.60 -9.06
C GLY A 566 -0.63 -11.83 -8.69
N ILE A 567 -1.49 -12.44 -7.87
CA ILE A 567 -2.73 -11.79 -7.40
C ILE A 567 -2.39 -10.57 -6.54
N SER A 568 -1.38 -10.68 -5.69
CA SER A 568 -0.98 -9.60 -4.78
C SER A 568 -0.46 -8.36 -5.52
N GLY A 569 0.21 -8.56 -6.66
CA GLY A 569 0.56 -7.48 -7.57
C GLY A 569 -0.65 -6.79 -8.21
N VAL A 570 -1.74 -7.53 -8.50
CA VAL A 570 -3.00 -6.94 -8.97
C VAL A 570 -3.70 -6.19 -7.83
N MET A 571 -3.76 -6.77 -6.64
CA MET A 571 -4.34 -6.13 -5.46
C MET A 571 -3.65 -4.81 -5.13
N TYR A 572 -2.32 -4.76 -5.18
CA TYR A 572 -1.56 -3.55 -4.92
C TYR A 572 -1.95 -2.38 -5.85
N LYS A 573 -2.28 -2.66 -7.12
CA LYS A 573 -2.75 -1.62 -8.06
C LYS A 573 -4.11 -1.04 -7.68
N LEU A 574 -4.89 -1.77 -6.89
CA LEU A 574 -6.28 -1.46 -6.55
C LEU A 574 -6.46 -1.08 -5.08
N ILE A 575 -5.51 -1.40 -4.20
CA ILE A 575 -5.64 -1.23 -2.76
C ILE A 575 -5.82 0.23 -2.35
N SER A 576 -5.33 1.16 -3.18
CA SER A 576 -5.50 2.61 -3.01
C SER A 576 -6.93 3.10 -3.18
N MET A 577 -7.85 2.28 -3.72
CA MET A 577 -9.29 2.57 -3.74
C MET A 577 -9.92 2.49 -2.34
N TYR A 578 -9.27 1.82 -1.38
CA TYR A 578 -9.70 1.92 0.01
C TYR A 578 -9.25 3.26 0.59
N ASP A 579 -10.21 4.03 1.09
CA ASP A 579 -10.02 5.41 1.57
C ASP A 579 -9.16 5.50 2.85
N THR A 580 -8.86 4.39 3.52
CA THR A 580 -8.00 4.36 4.72
C THR A 580 -7.23 3.05 4.87
N ALA A 581 -5.91 3.15 5.07
CA ALA A 581 -5.07 2.03 5.49
C ALA A 581 -5.47 1.46 6.87
N SER A 582 -6.22 2.25 7.68
CA SER A 582 -6.68 1.87 9.02
C SER A 582 -7.62 0.66 9.09
N ASN A 583 -8.16 0.24 7.93
CA ASN A 583 -9.06 -0.91 7.83
C ASN A 583 -8.38 -2.16 7.25
N LEU A 584 -7.08 -2.06 6.91
CA LEU A 584 -6.32 -3.21 6.42
C LEU A 584 -5.84 -4.03 7.61
N LYS A 585 -6.12 -5.33 7.55
CA LYS A 585 -5.64 -6.31 8.51
C LYS A 585 -4.80 -7.33 7.76
N PHE A 586 -3.59 -7.55 8.21
CA PHE A 586 -2.68 -8.54 7.68
C PHE A 586 -2.51 -9.68 8.68
N GLU A 587 -2.27 -10.87 8.17
CA GLU A 587 -1.91 -12.04 8.96
C GLU A 587 -0.69 -12.72 8.33
N ILE A 588 0.46 -12.53 8.97
CA ILE A 588 1.76 -13.01 8.53
C ILE A 588 2.09 -14.27 9.35
N PRO A 589 2.39 -15.42 8.72
CA PRO A 589 2.83 -16.59 9.46
C PRO A 589 4.20 -16.34 10.10
N ASN A 590 4.33 -16.67 11.38
CA ASN A 590 5.57 -16.59 12.15
C ASN A 590 6.03 -18.01 12.47
N TYR A 591 7.00 -18.51 11.70
CA TYR A 591 7.53 -19.86 11.86
C TYR A 591 8.25 -20.03 13.21
N LYS A 592 8.18 -21.26 13.75
CA LYS A 592 8.86 -21.64 14.99
C LYS A 592 10.38 -21.57 14.88
#